data_AF-C1C2E4-F1
#
_entry.id   AF-C1C2E4-F1
#
_cell.length_a   1.000
_cell.length_b   1.000
_cell.length_c   1.000
_cell.angle_alpha   90.00
_cell.angle_beta   90.00
_cell.angle_gamma   90.00
#
_symmetry.space_group_name_H-M   'P 1'
#
loop_
_entity.id
_entity.type
_entity.pdbx_description
1 polymer ?
#
loop_
_entity_poly.entity_id
_entity_poly.type
_entity_poly.pdbx_seq_one_letter_code
_entity_poly.pdbx_strand_id
1 'polypeptide(L)'
;MYLALLFLLTTEVKALGDIVYAVNCGGESHVDIYGIKYAKDPNKIGTNSDYGKQLVIGRVHLHDQILYQTERYHTATFGYDIDVSSDGWYLLVLKFSEVYFSAPNMKVFDVVLNGDWTISSDLDVFENVGRGVAHDEYIEFMVKDGKIHYEGDESEITRGKIRVEFIKSYRDNPEINAIVLMKGRLQDWPQLPPLVVENEEDEVSYDKSESSSRHINPSGPKARDPYEMDDTSVMLPIFVAVGAFIPLVFCMCKL
;
A
#
# COMPACT_ATOMS: atom_id res chain seq x y z
N MET A 1 39.41 31.90 -38.19
CA MET A 1 38.75 32.04 -36.87
C MET A 1 37.36 31.45 -36.99
N TYR A 2 37.14 30.21 -36.59
CA TYR A 2 35.80 29.64 -36.45
C TYR A 2 35.42 29.71 -34.98
N LEU A 3 34.41 30.52 -34.68
CA LEU A 3 33.83 30.66 -33.35
C LEU A 3 32.80 29.53 -33.19
N ALA A 4 33.15 28.48 -32.46
CA ALA A 4 32.20 27.41 -32.13
C ALA A 4 31.28 27.91 -31.01
N LEU A 5 30.02 28.13 -31.34
CA LEU A 5 28.97 28.49 -30.40
C LEU A 5 28.52 27.21 -29.67
N LEU A 6 28.86 27.09 -28.39
CA LEU A 6 28.43 25.99 -27.54
C LEU A 6 26.98 26.24 -27.10
N PHE A 7 26.01 25.56 -27.73
CA PHE A 7 24.63 25.54 -27.25
C PHE A 7 24.56 24.66 -26.00
N LEU A 8 24.53 25.30 -24.82
CA LEU A 8 24.17 24.64 -23.57
C LEU A 8 22.67 24.33 -23.62
N LEU A 9 22.33 23.07 -23.87
CA LEU A 9 20.99 22.53 -23.61
C LEU A 9 20.80 22.51 -22.09
N THR A 10 20.16 23.55 -21.55
CA THR A 10 19.68 23.54 -20.17
C THR A 10 18.47 22.61 -20.11
N THR A 11 18.69 21.35 -19.75
CA THR A 11 17.60 20.47 -19.30
C THR A 11 17.10 21.02 -17.97
N GLU A 12 15.85 21.47 -17.91
CA GLU A 12 15.21 21.79 -16.63
C GLU A 12 15.18 20.51 -15.78
N VAL A 13 16.02 20.45 -14.75
CA VAL A 13 15.93 19.41 -13.73
C VAL A 13 14.78 19.81 -12.82
N LYS A 14 13.59 19.26 -13.07
CA LYS A 14 12.48 19.39 -12.13
C LYS A 14 12.81 18.52 -10.92
N ALA A 15 13.34 19.14 -9.88
CA ALA A 15 13.56 18.45 -8.62
C ALA A 15 12.19 18.08 -8.04
N LEU A 16 12.05 16.84 -7.56
CA LEU A 16 10.98 16.50 -6.63
C LEU A 16 11.10 17.45 -5.43
N GLY A 17 9.96 17.95 -4.95
CA GLY A 17 9.90 18.72 -3.70
C GLY A 17 10.59 18.01 -2.52
N ASP A 18 10.82 18.75 -1.42
CA ASP A 18 11.57 18.21 -0.29
C ASP A 18 10.83 17.04 0.36
N ILE A 19 11.40 15.84 0.30
CA ILE A 19 10.83 14.65 0.95
C ILE A 19 11.02 14.79 2.47
N VAL A 20 9.89 14.90 3.18
CA VAL A 20 9.84 15.05 4.64
C VAL A 20 9.78 13.69 5.33
N TYR A 21 9.05 12.75 4.72
CA TYR A 21 8.87 11.39 5.24
C TYR A 21 8.72 10.42 4.09
N ALA A 22 9.37 9.26 4.17
CA ALA A 22 9.16 8.16 3.23
C ALA A 22 9.41 6.83 3.94
N VAL A 23 8.47 5.90 3.89
CA VAL A 23 8.57 4.58 4.52
C VAL A 23 8.05 3.50 3.60
N ASN A 24 8.81 2.41 3.49
CA ASN A 24 8.36 1.17 2.88
C ASN A 24 7.66 0.32 3.95
N CYS A 25 6.34 0.37 4.01
CA CYS A 25 5.54 -0.27 5.05
C CYS A 25 5.65 -1.80 4.96
N GLY A 26 5.81 -2.46 6.09
CA GLY A 26 6.09 -3.90 6.18
C GLY A 26 7.49 -4.33 5.72
N GLY A 27 8.23 -3.48 5.02
CA GLY A 27 9.48 -3.82 4.35
C GLY A 27 10.75 -3.20 4.95
N GLU A 28 11.88 -3.52 4.31
CA GLU A 28 13.18 -2.90 4.56
C GLU A 28 13.32 -1.57 3.79
N SER A 29 14.34 -0.78 4.13
CA SER A 29 14.63 0.48 3.44
C SER A 29 14.89 0.28 1.95
N HIS A 30 14.46 1.23 1.13
CA HIS A 30 14.60 1.20 -0.33
C HIS A 30 14.90 2.61 -0.87
N VAL A 31 15.56 2.69 -2.02
CA VAL A 31 15.76 3.95 -2.75
C VAL A 31 15.18 3.77 -4.14
N ASP A 32 14.17 4.56 -4.48
CA ASP A 32 13.46 4.41 -5.76
C ASP A 32 14.27 4.98 -6.94
N ILE A 33 13.74 4.84 -8.16
CA ILE A 33 14.38 5.37 -9.38
C ILE A 33 14.51 6.89 -9.40
N TYR A 34 13.74 7.60 -8.58
CA TYR A 34 13.76 9.05 -8.47
C TYR A 34 14.71 9.53 -7.36
N GLY A 35 15.35 8.61 -6.63
CA GLY A 35 16.27 8.89 -5.54
C GLY A 35 15.60 9.14 -4.18
N ILE A 36 14.29 8.92 -4.05
CA ILE A 36 13.57 9.01 -2.79
C ILE A 36 14.00 7.85 -1.89
N LYS A 37 14.46 8.17 -0.69
CA LYS A 37 14.91 7.18 0.28
C LYS A 37 13.77 6.82 1.23
N TYR A 38 13.16 5.67 0.99
CA TYR A 38 12.20 5.04 1.88
C TYR A 38 12.92 4.38 3.04
N ALA A 39 12.61 4.80 4.27
CA ALA A 39 13.10 4.13 5.45
C ALA A 39 12.43 2.76 5.64
N LYS A 40 13.11 1.88 6.38
CA LYS A 40 12.51 0.66 6.92
C LYS A 40 11.30 1.02 7.77
N ASP A 41 10.25 0.23 7.70
CA ASP A 41 9.05 0.44 8.51
C ASP A 41 9.36 0.54 10.02
N PRO A 42 9.16 1.71 10.65
CA PRO A 42 9.40 1.89 12.07
C PRO A 42 8.27 1.30 12.92
N ASN A 43 7.07 1.14 12.34
CA ASN A 43 5.86 0.78 13.06
C ASN A 43 5.97 -0.66 13.62
N LYS A 44 5.37 -0.86 14.79
CA LYS A 44 5.36 -2.15 15.52
C LYS A 44 3.95 -2.70 15.69
N ILE A 45 2.95 -1.92 15.33
CA ILE A 45 1.53 -2.26 15.39
C ILE A 45 1.16 -2.92 14.06
N GLY A 46 0.46 -4.04 14.09
CA GLY A 46 0.11 -4.82 12.89
C GLY A 46 1.20 -5.78 12.42
N THR A 47 0.97 -6.40 11.27
CA THR A 47 1.78 -7.47 10.71
C THR A 47 2.45 -7.02 9.42
N ASN A 48 3.74 -7.34 9.30
CA ASN A 48 4.49 -7.17 8.06
C ASN A 48 4.19 -8.36 7.14
N SER A 49 3.85 -8.09 5.89
CA SER A 49 3.71 -9.11 4.85
C SER A 49 4.59 -8.76 3.67
N ASP A 50 5.25 -9.77 3.10
CA ASP A 50 5.97 -9.69 1.84
C ASP A 50 5.36 -10.62 0.78
N TYR A 51 4.08 -10.99 0.98
CA TYR A 51 3.33 -11.87 0.11
C TYR A 51 3.26 -11.35 -1.33
N GLY A 52 3.27 -10.03 -1.51
CA GLY A 52 3.29 -9.38 -2.82
C GLY A 52 4.54 -9.69 -3.66
N LYS A 53 5.66 -10.11 -3.06
CA LYS A 53 6.92 -10.43 -3.79
C LYS A 53 6.79 -11.57 -4.80
N GLN A 54 5.74 -12.37 -4.71
CA GLN A 54 5.46 -13.42 -5.69
C GLN A 54 4.86 -12.87 -7.00
N LEU A 55 4.43 -11.61 -7.03
CA LEU A 55 3.80 -10.95 -8.17
C LEU A 55 4.76 -9.94 -8.80
N VAL A 56 4.61 -9.75 -10.10
CA VAL A 56 5.15 -8.58 -10.80
C VAL A 56 4.11 -7.49 -10.67
N ILE A 57 4.46 -6.36 -10.05
CA ILE A 57 3.51 -5.25 -9.85
C ILE A 57 3.44 -4.38 -11.11
N GLY A 58 2.24 -4.20 -11.65
CA GLY A 58 1.97 -3.36 -12.82
C GLY A 58 2.06 -1.85 -12.52
N ARG A 59 2.21 -1.04 -13.59
CA ARG A 59 2.30 0.44 -13.59
C ARG A 59 3.53 1.06 -12.93
N VAL A 60 4.50 0.26 -12.48
CA VAL A 60 5.71 0.76 -11.81
C VAL A 60 6.97 0.17 -12.41
N HIS A 61 8.09 0.87 -12.25
CA HIS A 61 9.38 0.36 -12.67
C HIS A 61 9.78 -0.87 -11.83
N LEU A 62 10.46 -1.85 -12.45
CA LEU A 62 10.83 -3.11 -11.79
C LEU A 62 11.58 -2.92 -10.46
N HIS A 63 12.45 -1.90 -10.41
CA HIS A 63 13.21 -1.54 -9.21
C HIS A 63 12.32 -1.09 -8.05
N ASP A 64 11.22 -0.40 -8.34
CA ASP A 64 10.33 0.21 -7.34
C ASP A 64 9.17 -0.71 -6.95
N GLN A 65 9.02 -1.87 -7.62
CA GLN A 65 7.97 -2.85 -7.29
C GLN A 65 7.98 -3.23 -5.82
N ILE A 66 9.15 -3.23 -5.17
CA ILE A 66 9.26 -3.56 -3.75
C ILE A 66 8.39 -2.68 -2.86
N LEU A 67 8.15 -1.41 -3.23
CA LEU A 67 7.29 -0.46 -2.53
C LEU A 67 5.79 -0.80 -2.63
N TYR A 68 5.45 -1.82 -3.42
CA TYR A 68 4.12 -2.38 -3.63
C TYR A 68 4.13 -3.91 -3.44
N GLN A 69 5.23 -4.50 -2.98
CA GLN A 69 5.31 -5.95 -2.73
C GLN A 69 5.40 -6.27 -1.24
N THR A 70 5.79 -5.29 -0.43
CA THR A 70 5.69 -5.36 1.03
C THR A 70 4.55 -4.49 1.51
N GLU A 71 3.87 -4.94 2.56
CA GLU A 71 2.75 -4.24 3.16
C GLU A 71 2.77 -4.38 4.68
N ARG A 72 2.21 -3.38 5.36
CA ARG A 72 1.73 -3.55 6.73
C ARG A 72 0.22 -3.61 6.70
N TYR A 73 -0.34 -4.67 7.29
CA TYR A 73 -1.77 -4.78 7.54
C TYR A 73 -2.04 -4.97 9.03
N HIS A 74 -3.29 -4.80 9.44
CA HIS A 74 -3.69 -5.11 10.81
C HIS A 74 -5.14 -5.57 10.90
N THR A 75 -5.42 -6.48 11.82
CA THR A 75 -6.76 -6.87 12.26
C THR A 75 -7.58 -5.79 12.97
N ALA A 76 -7.04 -4.59 13.16
CA ALA A 76 -7.66 -3.45 13.83
C ALA A 76 -7.19 -2.13 13.18
N THR A 77 -7.80 -1.01 13.55
CA THR A 77 -7.33 0.32 13.11
C THR A 77 -5.90 0.56 13.57
N PHE A 78 -5.06 1.04 12.66
CA PHE A 78 -3.67 1.41 12.94
C PHE A 78 -3.28 2.66 12.14
N GLY A 79 -2.13 3.25 12.45
CA GLY A 79 -1.70 4.47 11.77
C GLY A 79 -0.23 4.79 11.94
N TYR A 80 0.18 5.88 11.30
CA TYR A 80 1.54 6.42 11.34
C TYR A 80 1.49 7.88 11.79
N ASP A 81 2.30 8.22 12.78
CA ASP A 81 2.55 9.60 13.18
C ASP A 81 3.73 10.14 12.36
N ILE A 82 3.53 11.24 11.65
CA ILE A 82 4.50 11.85 10.74
C ILE A 82 4.84 13.24 11.26
N ASP A 83 6.13 13.50 11.48
CA ASP A 83 6.59 14.79 11.97
C ASP A 83 6.47 15.87 10.87
N VAL A 84 5.87 17.00 11.22
CA VAL A 84 5.69 18.17 10.35
C VAL A 84 6.12 19.41 11.12
N SER A 85 7.15 20.09 10.60
CA SER A 85 7.86 21.13 11.35
C SER A 85 7.84 22.52 10.70
N SER A 86 7.29 22.65 9.50
CA SER A 86 7.29 23.92 8.77
C SER A 86 6.02 24.14 7.98
N ASP A 87 5.64 25.41 7.85
CA ASP A 87 4.52 25.84 7.02
C ASP A 87 4.81 25.61 5.53
N GLY A 88 3.74 25.38 4.77
CA GLY A 88 3.78 25.21 3.32
C GLY A 88 2.75 24.20 2.80
N TRP A 89 2.76 24.01 1.49
CA TRP A 89 2.01 22.94 0.85
C TRP A 89 2.70 21.60 1.03
N TYR A 90 1.90 20.58 1.29
CA TYR A 90 2.33 19.21 1.40
C TYR A 90 1.50 18.30 0.48
N LEU A 91 2.16 17.28 -0.05
CA LEU A 91 1.55 16.16 -0.74
C LEU A 91 1.83 14.89 0.06
N LEU A 92 0.77 14.26 0.56
CA LEU A 92 0.80 12.91 1.10
C LEU A 92 0.45 11.94 -0.03
N VAL A 93 1.33 10.97 -0.26
CA VAL A 93 1.13 9.88 -1.22
C VAL A 93 1.08 8.57 -0.46
N LEU A 94 -0.03 7.87 -0.58
CA LEU A 94 -0.25 6.56 0.01
C LEU A 94 -0.25 5.52 -1.11
N LYS A 95 0.62 4.53 -1.00
CA LYS A 95 0.87 3.52 -2.04
C LYS A 95 0.26 2.21 -1.61
N PHE A 96 -0.55 1.63 -2.50
CA PHE A 96 -1.30 0.41 -2.28
C PHE A 96 -1.17 -0.56 -3.46
N SER A 97 -1.38 -1.84 -3.20
CA SER A 97 -1.61 -2.87 -4.21
C SER A 97 -2.30 -4.08 -3.58
N GLU A 98 -3.42 -4.51 -4.14
CA GLU A 98 -4.05 -5.76 -3.71
C GLU A 98 -3.26 -6.95 -4.25
N VAL A 99 -2.75 -7.81 -3.36
CA VAL A 99 -1.93 -8.97 -3.72
C VAL A 99 -2.53 -10.31 -3.29
N TYR A 100 -3.56 -10.29 -2.46
CA TYR A 100 -4.19 -11.48 -1.89
C TYR A 100 -5.53 -11.80 -2.55
N PHE A 101 -6.49 -10.87 -2.50
CA PHE A 101 -7.83 -11.08 -3.05
C PHE A 101 -7.88 -10.96 -4.56
N SER A 102 -8.81 -11.71 -5.15
CA SER A 102 -9.01 -11.83 -6.59
C SER A 102 -10.38 -11.33 -7.06
N ALA A 103 -11.08 -10.55 -6.24
CA ALA A 103 -12.40 -10.01 -6.53
C ALA A 103 -12.61 -8.68 -5.78
N PRO A 104 -13.43 -7.78 -6.32
CA PRO A 104 -13.78 -6.56 -5.61
C PRO A 104 -14.62 -6.90 -4.39
N ASN A 105 -14.81 -5.92 -3.53
CA ASN A 105 -15.63 -5.97 -2.33
C ASN A 105 -15.14 -6.95 -1.25
N MET A 106 -13.92 -7.48 -1.39
CA MET A 106 -13.31 -8.42 -0.44
C MET A 106 -12.52 -7.70 0.65
N LYS A 107 -11.73 -6.68 0.28
CA LYS A 107 -10.98 -5.82 1.19
C LYS A 107 -11.35 -4.38 0.94
N VAL A 108 -12.01 -3.78 1.93
CA VAL A 108 -12.46 -2.39 1.89
C VAL A 108 -12.14 -1.75 3.23
N PHE A 109 -11.56 -0.56 3.25
CA PHE A 109 -11.25 0.16 4.48
C PHE A 109 -11.23 1.66 4.22
N ASP A 110 -11.34 2.46 5.28
CA ASP A 110 -11.21 3.92 5.16
C ASP A 110 -9.78 4.35 5.50
N VAL A 111 -9.38 5.49 4.96
CA VAL A 111 -8.16 6.20 5.35
C VAL A 111 -8.54 7.56 5.92
N VAL A 112 -8.05 7.86 7.12
CA VAL A 112 -8.34 9.09 7.85
C VAL A 112 -7.07 9.87 8.11
N LEU A 113 -7.10 11.17 7.83
CA LEU A 113 -6.05 12.13 8.16
C LEU A 113 -6.43 12.92 9.40
N ASN A 114 -5.51 12.94 10.37
CA ASN A 114 -5.58 13.67 11.64
C ASN A 114 -6.82 13.38 12.49
N GLY A 115 -7.47 12.23 12.29
CA GLY A 115 -8.70 11.83 12.99
C GLY A 115 -9.99 12.52 12.49
N ASP A 116 -9.87 13.58 11.70
CA ASP A 116 -10.99 14.44 11.32
C ASP A 116 -11.47 14.22 9.88
N TRP A 117 -10.57 13.88 8.95
CA TRP A 117 -10.88 13.81 7.52
C TRP A 117 -10.74 12.41 6.95
N THR A 118 -11.82 11.84 6.45
CA THR A 118 -11.76 10.64 5.61
C THR A 118 -11.23 11.02 4.23
N ILE A 119 -9.94 10.78 4.00
CA ILE A 119 -9.25 11.12 2.75
C ILE A 119 -9.41 10.05 1.66
N SER A 120 -9.77 8.83 2.04
CA SER A 120 -10.23 7.78 1.12
C SER A 120 -11.32 6.98 1.83
N SER A 121 -12.56 7.06 1.34
CA SER A 121 -13.71 6.35 1.88
C SER A 121 -13.95 5.07 1.09
N ASP A 122 -14.27 3.97 1.78
CA ASP A 122 -14.54 2.66 1.20
C ASP A 122 -13.46 2.24 0.17
N LEU A 123 -12.18 2.45 0.50
CA LEU A 123 -11.07 2.15 -0.40
C LEU A 123 -11.01 0.64 -0.68
N ASP A 124 -11.28 0.28 -1.92
CA ASP A 124 -11.11 -1.06 -2.48
C ASP A 124 -10.06 -1.03 -3.59
N VAL A 125 -8.85 -1.45 -3.24
CA VAL A 125 -7.72 -1.44 -4.18
C VAL A 125 -7.96 -2.40 -5.35
N PHE A 126 -8.60 -3.54 -5.12
CA PHE A 126 -8.92 -4.47 -6.20
C PHE A 126 -9.92 -3.86 -7.18
N GLU A 127 -10.98 -3.23 -6.67
CA GLU A 127 -12.00 -2.58 -7.52
C GLU A 127 -11.39 -1.47 -8.36
N ASN A 128 -10.44 -0.72 -7.80
CA ASN A 128 -9.78 0.39 -8.50
C ASN A 128 -8.81 -0.05 -9.60
N VAL A 129 -7.99 -1.08 -9.36
CA VAL A 129 -6.86 -1.42 -10.25
C VAL A 129 -6.67 -2.91 -10.53
N GLY A 130 -7.41 -3.78 -9.87
CA GLY A 130 -7.24 -5.23 -9.90
C GLY A 130 -6.06 -5.73 -9.06
N ARG A 131 -5.82 -7.04 -9.13
CA ARG A 131 -4.75 -7.70 -8.35
C ARG A 131 -3.37 -7.50 -8.98
N GLY A 132 -2.37 -7.18 -8.16
CA GLY A 132 -0.97 -7.04 -8.58
C GLY A 132 -0.71 -5.78 -9.41
N VAL A 133 -1.51 -4.73 -9.21
CA VAL A 133 -1.37 -3.44 -9.90
C VAL A 133 -1.20 -2.35 -8.85
N ALA A 134 -0.27 -1.42 -9.09
CA ALA A 134 -0.04 -0.29 -8.19
C ALA A 134 -1.24 0.68 -8.20
N HIS A 135 -1.61 1.16 -7.02
CA HIS A 135 -2.59 2.21 -6.77
C HIS A 135 -2.01 3.25 -5.82
N ASP A 136 -2.25 4.53 -6.10
CA ASP A 136 -1.76 5.64 -5.27
C ASP A 136 -2.93 6.56 -4.93
N GLU A 137 -3.08 6.91 -3.65
CA GLU A 137 -3.93 8.01 -3.19
C GLU A 137 -3.07 9.26 -3.00
N TYR A 138 -3.55 10.41 -3.51
CA TYR A 138 -2.83 11.69 -3.50
C TYR A 138 -3.63 12.73 -2.72
N ILE A 139 -3.04 13.24 -1.63
CA ILE A 139 -3.71 14.18 -0.73
C ILE A 139 -2.87 15.44 -0.63
N GLU A 140 -3.38 16.55 -1.17
CA GLU A 140 -2.78 17.88 -1.01
C GLU A 140 -3.40 18.61 0.19
N PHE A 141 -2.56 19.12 1.09
CA PHE A 141 -3.01 19.98 2.19
C PHE A 141 -1.98 21.06 2.47
N MET A 142 -2.42 22.14 3.13
CA MET A 142 -1.53 23.22 3.55
C MET A 142 -1.32 23.15 5.06
N VAL A 143 -0.08 23.25 5.49
CA VAL A 143 0.27 23.45 6.90
C VAL A 143 0.54 24.93 7.11
N LYS A 144 -0.15 25.54 8.06
CA LYS A 144 0.02 26.94 8.39
C LYS A 144 -0.30 27.21 9.84
N ASP A 145 0.55 27.96 10.52
CA ASP A 145 0.32 28.40 11.91
C ASP A 145 0.00 27.23 12.87
N GLY A 146 0.62 26.07 12.65
CA GLY A 146 0.41 24.86 13.46
C GLY A 146 -0.87 24.07 13.15
N LYS A 147 -1.57 24.38 12.05
CA LYS A 147 -2.78 23.70 11.60
C LYS A 147 -2.62 23.06 10.23
N ILE A 148 -3.37 21.99 9.98
CA ILE A 148 -3.64 21.46 8.64
C ILE A 148 -4.86 22.19 8.10
N HIS A 149 -4.78 22.67 6.86
CA HIS A 149 -5.90 23.16 6.07
C HIS A 149 -6.14 22.20 4.92
N TYR A 150 -7.32 21.58 4.90
CA TYR A 150 -7.73 20.59 3.90
C TYR A 150 -9.19 20.81 3.53
N GLU A 151 -9.49 20.86 2.23
CA GLU A 151 -10.85 21.07 1.67
C GLU A 151 -11.65 22.27 2.24
N GLY A 152 -10.96 23.26 2.82
CA GLY A 152 -11.58 24.47 3.40
C GLY A 152 -11.79 24.38 4.92
N ASP A 153 -11.55 23.23 5.52
CA ASP A 153 -11.56 23.02 6.98
C ASP A 153 -10.15 23.09 7.57
N GLU A 154 -10.08 23.20 8.90
CA GLU A 154 -8.82 23.22 9.65
C GLU A 154 -8.81 22.21 10.80
N SER A 155 -7.64 21.64 11.08
CA SER A 155 -7.39 20.78 12.25
C SER A 155 -6.02 21.07 12.85
N GLU A 156 -5.93 20.99 14.18
CA GLU A 156 -4.72 21.31 14.94
C GLU A 156 -3.66 20.20 14.81
N ILE A 157 -2.41 20.59 14.58
CA ILE A 157 -1.27 19.67 14.60
C ILE A 157 -0.81 19.50 16.05
N THR A 158 -1.03 18.31 16.60
CA THR A 158 -0.65 18.03 17.99
C THR A 158 0.81 17.55 18.06
N ARG A 159 1.64 18.25 18.86
CA ARG A 159 3.06 17.92 19.08
C ARG A 159 3.91 17.88 17.80
N GLY A 160 3.55 18.69 16.81
CA GLY A 160 4.27 18.75 15.53
C GLY A 160 4.12 17.47 14.70
N LYS A 161 3.07 16.67 14.95
CA LYS A 161 2.79 15.44 14.21
C LYS A 161 1.41 15.48 13.59
N ILE A 162 1.33 15.00 12.36
CA ILE A 162 0.08 14.60 11.74
C ILE A 162 -0.04 13.09 11.86
N ARG A 163 -1.27 12.57 11.79
CA ARG A 163 -1.52 11.13 11.87
C ARG A 163 -2.31 10.67 10.67
N VAL A 164 -1.86 9.61 10.01
CA VAL A 164 -2.63 8.90 8.97
C VAL A 164 -3.07 7.57 9.57
N GLU A 165 -4.37 7.31 9.55
CA GLU A 165 -4.99 6.12 10.14
C GLU A 165 -5.71 5.32 9.06
N PHE A 166 -5.56 4.00 9.12
CA PHE A 166 -6.23 3.04 8.26
C PHE A 166 -7.27 2.31 9.10
N ILE A 167 -8.54 2.55 8.80
CA ILE A 167 -9.68 2.19 9.65
C ILE A 167 -10.14 0.77 9.34
N LYS A 168 -10.23 -0.07 10.37
CA LYS A 168 -10.79 -1.41 10.22
C LYS A 168 -12.29 -1.33 9.90
N SER A 169 -12.67 -1.81 8.72
CA SER A 169 -14.07 -2.00 8.34
C SER A 169 -14.60 -3.37 8.79
N TYR A 170 -15.85 -3.69 8.45
CA TYR A 170 -16.41 -5.02 8.67
C TYR A 170 -15.98 -6.08 7.62
N ARG A 171 -15.38 -5.66 6.49
CA ARG A 171 -15.06 -6.58 5.38
C ARG A 171 -13.73 -7.29 5.62
N ASP A 172 -12.63 -6.55 5.68
CA ASP A 172 -11.30 -7.12 5.91
C ASP A 172 -10.34 -6.11 6.56
N ASN A 173 -9.09 -6.51 6.73
CA ASN A 173 -8.02 -5.79 7.40
C ASN A 173 -7.50 -4.62 6.54
N PRO A 174 -7.35 -3.41 7.11
CA PRO A 174 -6.67 -2.31 6.43
C PRO A 174 -5.20 -2.65 6.18
N GLU A 175 -4.65 -2.08 5.10
CA GLU A 175 -3.25 -2.27 4.70
C GLU A 175 -2.64 -0.98 4.14
N ILE A 176 -1.31 -0.97 4.00
CA ILE A 176 -0.55 0.08 3.31
C ILE A 176 0.79 -0.49 2.84
N ASN A 177 1.22 -0.18 1.61
CA ASN A 177 2.51 -0.64 1.09
C ASN A 177 3.63 0.39 1.30
N ALA A 178 3.37 1.67 1.06
CA ALA A 178 4.34 2.73 1.35
C ALA A 178 3.67 4.10 1.58
N ILE A 179 4.36 4.96 2.32
CA ILE A 179 3.90 6.33 2.62
C ILE A 179 4.99 7.30 2.22
N VAL A 180 4.63 8.39 1.55
CA VAL A 180 5.51 9.54 1.30
C VAL A 180 4.79 10.82 1.71
N LEU A 181 5.49 11.68 2.45
CA LEU A 181 5.12 13.07 2.65
C LEU A 181 6.19 13.95 2.01
N MET A 182 5.78 14.74 1.03
CA MET A 182 6.59 15.72 0.32
C MET A 182 6.12 17.13 0.68
N LYS A 183 7.06 18.07 0.82
CA LYS A 183 6.77 19.49 0.75
C LYS A 183 6.67 19.91 -0.72
N GLY A 184 5.48 20.25 -1.16
CA GLY A 184 5.18 20.46 -2.57
C GLY A 184 3.73 20.13 -2.91
N ARG A 185 3.46 19.97 -4.20
CA ARG A 185 2.13 19.72 -4.75
C ARG A 185 2.17 18.55 -5.74
N LEU A 186 1.00 18.02 -6.09
CA LEU A 186 0.82 16.89 -7.02
C LEU A 186 1.48 17.15 -8.39
N GLN A 187 1.51 18.40 -8.84
CA GLN A 187 2.19 18.82 -10.08
C GLN A 187 3.71 18.58 -10.07
N ASP A 188 4.31 18.41 -8.89
CA ASP A 188 5.74 18.18 -8.69
C ASP A 188 6.06 16.70 -8.43
N TRP A 189 5.04 15.83 -8.48
CA TRP A 189 5.14 14.41 -8.20
C TRP A 189 5.03 13.54 -9.47
N PRO A 190 5.87 12.50 -9.64
CA PRO A 190 5.74 11.54 -10.72
C PRO A 190 4.55 10.59 -10.44
N GLN A 191 3.41 10.90 -11.05
CA GLN A 191 2.20 10.09 -10.93
C GLN A 191 2.34 8.75 -11.65
N LEU A 192 1.63 7.75 -11.14
CA LEU A 192 1.50 6.45 -11.81
C LEU A 192 0.98 6.63 -13.25
N PRO A 193 1.53 5.89 -14.23
CA PRO A 193 0.95 5.79 -15.57
C PRO A 193 -0.53 5.41 -15.52
N PRO A 194 -1.34 5.79 -16.53
CA PRO A 194 -2.75 5.41 -16.58
C PRO A 194 -2.92 3.89 -16.62
N LEU A 195 -4.08 3.41 -16.17
CA LEU A 195 -4.46 2.01 -16.34
C LEU A 195 -4.57 1.70 -17.85
N VAL A 196 -3.91 0.63 -18.27
CA VAL A 196 -4.10 0.10 -19.63
C VAL A 196 -5.41 -0.68 -19.60
N VAL A 197 -6.46 -0.07 -20.13
CA VAL A 197 -7.70 -0.80 -20.44
C VAL A 197 -7.43 -1.54 -21.74
N GLU A 198 -7.20 -2.84 -21.66
CA GLU A 198 -7.19 -3.68 -22.86
C GLU A 198 -8.63 -3.68 -23.42
N ASN A 199 -8.87 -2.87 -24.46
CA ASN A 199 -10.11 -2.98 -25.23
C ASN A 199 -10.09 -4.37 -25.89
N GLU A 200 -11.07 -5.20 -25.59
CA GLU A 200 -11.24 -6.56 -26.13
C GLU A 200 -11.49 -6.62 -27.67
N GLU A 201 -11.24 -5.52 -28.42
CA GLU A 201 -11.55 -5.43 -29.86
C GLU A 201 -10.38 -5.77 -30.79
N ASP A 202 -9.17 -6.03 -30.29
CA ASP A 202 -8.07 -6.55 -31.12
C ASP A 202 -7.98 -8.08 -31.00
N GLU A 203 -8.95 -8.80 -31.55
CA GLU A 203 -8.83 -10.24 -31.86
C GLU A 203 -7.73 -10.45 -32.91
N VAL A 204 -6.47 -10.49 -32.47
CA VAL A 204 -5.37 -10.98 -33.30
C VAL A 204 -5.33 -12.50 -33.18
N SER A 205 -5.60 -13.14 -34.31
CA SER A 205 -5.68 -14.58 -34.52
C SER A 205 -4.55 -15.36 -33.84
N TYR A 206 -4.92 -16.32 -33.00
CA TYR A 206 -4.03 -17.35 -32.46
C TYR A 206 -3.36 -18.13 -33.60
N ASP A 207 -2.04 -17.98 -33.75
CA ASP A 207 -1.21 -19.03 -34.33
C ASP A 207 -0.38 -19.68 -33.21
N LYS A 208 -0.66 -20.97 -32.98
CA LYS A 208 0.03 -21.81 -31.99
C LYS A 208 1.47 -21.99 -32.45
N SER A 209 2.40 -21.34 -31.77
CA SER A 209 3.78 -21.83 -31.72
C SER A 209 4.27 -21.86 -30.27
N GLU A 210 4.67 -23.05 -29.86
CA GLU A 210 5.21 -23.35 -28.55
C GLU A 210 6.42 -22.45 -28.25
N SER A 211 6.35 -21.68 -27.16
CA SER A 211 7.55 -21.22 -26.49
C SER A 211 7.42 -21.44 -25.00
N SER A 212 8.32 -22.25 -24.48
CA SER A 212 8.43 -22.64 -23.08
C SER A 212 8.53 -21.41 -22.18
N SER A 213 7.51 -21.18 -21.35
CA SER A 213 7.61 -20.25 -20.23
C SER A 213 8.61 -20.82 -19.21
N ARG A 214 9.81 -20.25 -19.18
CA ARG A 214 10.71 -20.44 -18.04
C ARG A 214 10.09 -19.73 -16.85
N HIS A 215 9.42 -20.49 -15.99
CA HIS A 215 9.10 -20.06 -14.63
C HIS A 215 10.41 -19.62 -13.95
N ILE A 216 10.59 -18.30 -13.80
CA ILE A 216 11.61 -17.76 -12.92
C ILE A 216 11.03 -17.93 -11.51
N ASN A 217 11.36 -19.06 -10.89
CA ASN A 217 11.04 -19.27 -9.48
C ASN A 217 11.89 -18.29 -8.67
N PRO A 218 11.28 -17.38 -7.87
CA PRO A 218 12.06 -16.53 -6.98
C PRO A 218 12.85 -17.42 -6.03
N SER A 219 14.17 -17.23 -6.01
CA SER A 219 15.11 -18.01 -5.22
C SER A 219 15.05 -17.53 -3.77
N GLY A 220 14.02 -17.92 -3.04
CA GLY A 220 13.83 -17.59 -1.64
C GLY A 220 12.85 -18.55 -0.96
N PRO A 221 12.82 -18.61 0.40
CA PRO A 221 11.76 -19.31 1.10
C PRO A 221 10.39 -18.79 0.64
N LYS A 222 9.41 -19.69 0.49
CA LYS A 222 8.04 -19.31 0.12
C LYS A 222 7.51 -18.31 1.16
N ALA A 223 7.05 -17.13 0.73
CA ALA A 223 6.44 -16.15 1.61
C ALA A 223 5.28 -16.81 2.36
N ARG A 224 5.18 -16.55 3.67
CA ARG A 224 4.13 -17.13 4.52
C ARG A 224 2.80 -16.45 4.18
N ASP A 225 1.72 -17.24 4.16
CA ASP A 225 0.38 -16.69 3.97
C ASP A 225 0.01 -15.77 5.15
N PRO A 226 -0.32 -14.48 4.89
CA PRO A 226 -0.70 -13.53 5.94
C PRO A 226 -1.90 -13.94 6.80
N TYR A 227 -2.75 -14.86 6.32
CA TYR A 227 -3.98 -15.27 7.02
C TYR A 227 -3.89 -16.67 7.65
N GLU A 228 -2.75 -17.36 7.56
CA GLU A 228 -2.60 -18.73 8.09
C GLU A 228 -2.86 -18.85 9.61
N MET A 229 -2.67 -17.78 10.38
CA MET A 229 -2.84 -17.81 11.84
C MET A 229 -4.28 -17.60 12.31
N ASP A 230 -5.18 -17.11 11.45
CA ASP A 230 -6.60 -16.90 11.81
C ASP A 230 -7.41 -18.21 11.77
N ASP A 231 -6.96 -19.20 10.99
CA ASP A 231 -7.58 -20.53 10.90
C ASP A 231 -7.54 -21.31 12.23
N THR A 232 -6.65 -20.95 13.16
CA THR A 232 -6.60 -21.56 14.50
C THR A 232 -7.89 -21.32 15.30
N SER A 233 -8.65 -20.28 14.97
CA SER A 233 -9.93 -19.95 15.60
C SER A 233 -11.03 -20.97 15.27
N VAL A 234 -10.89 -21.72 14.16
CA VAL A 234 -11.85 -22.74 13.71
C VAL A 234 -11.68 -24.07 14.47
N MET A 235 -10.51 -24.31 15.08
CA MET A 235 -10.22 -25.51 15.87
C MET A 235 -10.84 -25.47 17.27
N LEU A 236 -11.02 -24.27 17.84
CA LEU A 236 -11.55 -24.08 19.19
C LEU A 236 -12.99 -24.62 19.37
N PRO A 237 -13.95 -24.38 18.45
CA PRO A 237 -15.28 -24.99 18.53
C PRO A 237 -15.27 -26.51 18.32
N ILE A 238 -14.32 -27.06 17.54
CA ILE A 238 -14.19 -28.51 17.33
C ILE A 238 -13.74 -29.20 18.62
N PHE A 239 -12.77 -28.63 19.34
CA PHE A 239 -12.33 -29.20 20.62
C PHE A 239 -13.41 -29.13 21.71
N VAL A 240 -14.22 -28.06 21.74
CA VAL A 240 -15.37 -27.95 22.65
C VAL A 240 -16.46 -28.97 22.28
N ALA A 241 -16.75 -29.16 20.98
CA ALA A 241 -17.72 -30.15 20.52
C ALA A 241 -17.30 -31.59 20.82
N VAL A 242 -16.02 -31.93 20.62
CA VAL A 242 -15.48 -33.26 20.95
C VAL A 242 -15.43 -33.49 22.47
N GLY A 243 -15.06 -32.47 23.26
CA GLY A 243 -15.06 -32.54 24.72
C GLY A 243 -16.46 -32.73 25.34
N ALA A 244 -17.49 -32.17 24.73
CA ALA A 244 -18.89 -32.33 25.17
C ALA A 244 -19.51 -33.68 24.77
N PHE A 245 -18.97 -34.35 23.74
CA PHE A 245 -19.47 -35.64 23.27
C PHE A 245 -18.97 -36.85 24.09
N ILE A 246 -17.77 -36.75 24.66
CA ILE A 246 -17.15 -37.86 25.43
C ILE A 246 -18.00 -38.27 26.67
N PRO A 247 -18.55 -37.34 27.47
CA PRO A 247 -19.45 -37.69 28.58
C PRO A 247 -20.79 -38.29 28.12
N LEU A 248 -21.34 -37.82 27.00
CA LEU A 248 -22.63 -38.30 26.47
C LEU A 248 -22.53 -39.74 25.97
N VAL A 249 -21.45 -40.09 25.27
CA VAL A 249 -21.19 -41.46 24.82
C VAL A 249 -20.95 -42.38 26.03
N PHE A 250 -20.25 -41.91 27.06
CA PHE A 250 -20.01 -42.70 28.28
C PHE A 250 -21.29 -42.94 29.10
N CYS A 251 -22.24 -41.99 29.09
CA CYS A 251 -23.57 -42.17 29.69
C CYS A 251 -24.47 -43.12 28.91
N MET A 252 -24.36 -43.16 27.58
CA MET A 252 -25.16 -44.07 26.73
C MET A 252 -24.62 -45.50 26.69
N CYS A 253 -23.34 -45.73 27.00
CA CYS A 253 -22.74 -47.07 27.07
C CYS A 253 -22.83 -47.75 28.45
N LYS A 254 -23.57 -47.16 29.41
CA LYS A 254 -23.79 -47.73 30.76
C LYS A 254 -25.27 -47.99 31.13
N LEU A 255 -26.10 -48.26 30.12
CA LEU A 255 -27.45 -48.83 30.27
C LEU A 255 -27.48 -50.26 29.75
#